data_AF-A0A941TB56-F1
#
_entry.id   AF-A0A941TB56-F1
#
_cell.length_a   1.000
_cell.length_b   1.000
_cell.length_c   1.000
_cell.angle_alpha   90.00
_cell.angle_beta   90.00
_cell.angle_gamma   90.00
#
_symmetry.space_group_name_H-M   'P 1'
#
loop_
_entity.id
_entity.type
_entity.pdbx_description
1 polymer ?
#
loop_
_entity_poly.entity_id
_entity_poly.type
_entity_poly.pdbx_seq_one_letter_code
_entity_poly.pdbx_strand_id
1 'polypeptide(L)'
;MHNIISARGLKLVALALLLAALAACGRDNIKEGTSEPTISPTQYDLVVRADKDGQFDLDGATLDVQTLRDHIRYRNDTGSPVRTILLKRGEKQKVTNAQVAGLAGIARDLKAEAYVLDNDDRLKVIQIADDGKK
;
A
#
# COMPACT_ATOMS: atom_id res chain seq x y z
N MET A 1 -21.35 13.58 -51.32
CA MET A 1 -20.07 12.90 -50.99
C MET A 1 -20.03 12.75 -49.47
N HIS A 2 -20.33 11.54 -48.98
CA HIS A 2 -20.58 11.30 -47.56
C HIS A 2 -19.28 11.07 -46.79
N ASN A 3 -19.02 11.94 -45.82
CA ASN A 3 -17.85 11.98 -44.97
C ASN A 3 -17.95 10.92 -43.85
N ILE A 4 -17.88 9.63 -44.20
CA ILE A 4 -18.08 8.50 -43.26
C ILE A 4 -16.75 7.96 -42.70
N ILE A 5 -15.61 8.42 -43.23
CA ILE A 5 -14.28 7.85 -42.91
C ILE A 5 -13.72 8.39 -41.57
N SER A 6 -14.14 9.58 -41.13
CA SER A 6 -13.55 10.27 -39.97
C SER A 6 -13.94 9.68 -38.59
N ALA A 7 -15.15 9.15 -38.44
CA ALA A 7 -15.68 8.73 -37.13
C ALA A 7 -15.10 7.40 -36.61
N ARG A 8 -14.58 6.53 -37.50
CA ARG A 8 -14.01 5.22 -37.13
C ARG A 8 -12.59 5.34 -36.57
N GLY A 9 -11.77 6.23 -37.13
CA GLY A 9 -10.41 6.49 -36.64
C GLY A 9 -10.39 7.12 -35.25
N LEU A 10 -11.31 8.06 -34.98
CA LEU A 10 -11.38 8.76 -33.70
C LEU A 10 -11.75 7.82 -32.53
N LYS A 11 -12.63 6.84 -32.76
CA LYS A 11 -13.02 5.84 -31.76
C LYS A 11 -11.87 4.88 -31.41
N LEU A 12 -11.05 4.52 -32.40
CA LEU A 12 -9.89 3.65 -32.17
C LEU A 12 -8.78 4.38 -31.40
N VAL A 13 -8.57 5.66 -31.67
CA VAL A 13 -7.62 6.49 -30.91
C VAL A 13 -8.11 6.68 -29.47
N ALA A 14 -9.40 6.97 -29.26
CA ALA A 14 -9.97 7.09 -27.91
C ALA A 14 -9.88 5.77 -27.12
N LEU A 15 -10.13 4.63 -27.75
CA LEU A 15 -10.00 3.32 -27.12
C LEU A 15 -8.53 3.00 -26.78
N ALA A 16 -7.59 3.31 -27.67
CA ALA A 16 -6.16 3.13 -27.43
C ALA A 16 -5.66 4.03 -26.28
N LEU A 17 -6.14 5.28 -26.20
CA LEU A 17 -5.83 6.19 -25.09
C LEU A 17 -6.41 5.68 -23.76
N LEU A 18 -7.63 5.13 -23.78
CA LEU A 18 -8.23 4.53 -22.57
C LEU A 18 -7.45 3.31 -22.09
N LEU A 19 -7.03 2.44 -23.02
CA LEU A 19 -6.23 1.25 -22.73
C LEU A 19 -4.83 1.63 -22.23
N ALA A 20 -4.21 2.67 -22.78
CA ALA A 20 -2.93 3.20 -22.31
C ALA A 20 -3.04 3.83 -20.92
N ALA A 21 -4.13 4.54 -20.64
CA ALA A 21 -4.41 5.09 -19.30
C ALA A 21 -4.63 3.97 -18.26
N LEU A 22 -5.34 2.89 -18.62
CA LEU A 22 -5.49 1.72 -17.75
C LEU A 22 -4.17 0.97 -17.52
N ALA A 23 -3.31 0.88 -18.54
CA ALA A 23 -1.99 0.24 -18.41
C ALA A 23 -1.05 1.04 -17.48
N ALA A 24 -1.19 2.36 -17.41
CA ALA A 24 -0.43 3.21 -16.50
C ALA A 24 -0.86 3.06 -15.03
N CYS A 25 -2.13 2.73 -14.77
CA CYS A 25 -2.64 2.50 -13.42
C CYS A 25 -2.31 1.10 -12.85
N GLY A 26 -1.81 0.17 -13.67
CA GLY A 26 -1.50 -1.21 -13.27
C GLY A 26 -0.05 -1.46 -12.88
N ARG A 27 0.80 -0.43 -12.86
CA ARG A 27 2.22 -0.61 -12.50
C ARG A 27 2.37 -0.63 -10.99
N ASP A 28 2.67 -1.83 -10.47
CA ASP A 28 3.02 -2.15 -9.08
C ASP A 28 4.28 -1.37 -8.64
N ASN A 29 4.12 -0.07 -8.44
CA ASN A 29 5.19 0.84 -8.05
C ASN A 29 5.20 1.02 -6.53
N ILE A 30 5.41 -0.06 -5.76
CA ILE A 30 5.70 0.06 -4.30
C ILE A 30 6.89 1.00 -4.06
N LYS A 31 7.73 1.22 -5.08
CA LYS A 31 8.84 2.19 -5.09
C LYS A 31 8.41 3.62 -4.79
N GLU A 32 7.20 4.03 -5.18
CA GLU A 32 6.69 5.37 -4.89
C GLU A 32 6.23 5.41 -3.43
N GLY A 33 7.03 6.05 -2.55
CA GLY A 33 6.75 6.13 -1.12
C GLY A 33 7.47 5.07 -0.26
N THR A 34 8.46 4.36 -0.81
CA THR A 34 9.35 3.50 -0.02
C THR A 34 10.81 3.73 -0.38
N SER A 35 11.71 3.49 0.56
CA SER A 35 13.16 3.54 0.33
C SER A 35 13.88 2.40 1.04
N GLU A 36 15.15 2.20 0.72
CA GLU A 36 16.00 1.31 1.51
C GLU A 36 16.14 1.87 2.93
N PRO A 37 16.00 1.02 3.97
CA PRO A 37 16.18 1.46 5.35
C PRO A 37 17.66 1.64 5.65
N THR A 38 18.04 2.76 6.26
CA THR A 38 19.43 2.97 6.73
C THR A 38 19.78 2.05 7.90
N ILE A 39 18.81 1.81 8.78
CA ILE A 39 18.88 0.89 9.91
C ILE A 39 17.53 0.16 9.96
N SER A 40 17.55 -1.16 10.13
CA SER A 40 16.33 -1.95 10.27
C SER A 40 16.25 -2.57 11.66
N PRO A 41 15.05 -2.65 12.26
CA PRO A 41 14.84 -3.35 13.52
C PRO A 41 15.15 -4.85 13.38
N THR A 42 15.76 -5.46 14.41
CA THR A 42 15.92 -6.92 14.48
C THR A 42 14.58 -7.64 14.70
N GLN A 43 13.62 -6.94 15.33
CA GLN A 43 12.26 -7.41 15.60
C GLN A 43 11.26 -6.28 15.36
N TYR A 44 10.03 -6.64 15.05
CA TYR A 44 8.92 -5.72 14.81
C TYR A 44 7.84 -5.96 15.85
N ASP A 45 7.24 -4.89 16.38
CA ASP A 45 6.19 -4.97 17.40
C ASP A 45 4.89 -5.57 16.83
N LEU A 46 4.68 -5.39 15.52
CA LEU A 46 3.56 -5.96 14.78
C LEU A 46 3.99 -6.40 13.39
N VAL A 47 3.57 -7.60 12.99
CA VAL A 47 3.72 -8.11 11.63
C VAL A 47 2.33 -8.37 11.07
N VAL A 48 2.02 -7.74 9.95
CA VAL A 48 0.78 -7.95 9.20
C VAL A 48 1.09 -8.51 7.82
N ARG A 49 0.16 -9.29 7.28
CA ARG A 49 0.26 -9.85 5.93
C ARG A 49 -0.68 -9.12 4.98
N ALA A 50 -0.32 -9.08 3.71
CA ALA A 50 -1.21 -8.63 2.66
C ALA A 50 -2.38 -9.61 2.51
N ASP A 51 -3.60 -9.09 2.46
CA ASP A 51 -4.80 -9.85 2.06
C ASP A 51 -5.45 -9.22 0.81
N LYS A 52 -6.53 -9.82 0.32
CA LYS A 52 -7.29 -9.37 -0.85
C LYS A 52 -7.77 -7.92 -0.69
N ASP A 53 -8.09 -7.28 -1.80
CA ASP A 53 -8.77 -5.97 -1.83
C ASP A 53 -8.04 -4.84 -1.06
N GLY A 54 -6.71 -4.94 -0.93
CA GLY A 54 -5.90 -3.96 -0.21
C GLY A 54 -6.02 -4.06 1.32
N GLN A 55 -6.58 -5.16 1.83
CA GLN A 55 -6.78 -5.44 3.25
C GLN A 55 -5.55 -6.10 3.87
N PHE A 56 -5.58 -6.31 5.18
CA PHE A 56 -4.50 -6.92 5.94
C PHE A 56 -4.97 -8.20 6.60
N ASP A 57 -4.14 -9.22 6.60
CA ASP A 57 -4.29 -10.41 7.44
C ASP A 57 -3.47 -10.20 8.72
N LEU A 58 -4.17 -10.19 9.85
CA LEU A 58 -3.59 -10.23 11.18
C LEU A 58 -4.07 -11.51 11.89
N ASP A 59 -3.16 -12.46 12.11
CA ASP A 59 -3.42 -13.73 12.80
C ASP A 59 -4.60 -14.53 12.23
N GLY A 60 -4.80 -14.48 10.90
CA GLY A 60 -5.87 -15.16 10.19
C GLY A 60 -7.16 -14.34 10.05
N ALA A 61 -7.19 -13.11 10.58
CA ALA A 61 -8.31 -12.19 10.45
C ALA A 61 -8.05 -11.16 9.35
N THR A 62 -8.97 -11.06 8.40
CA THR A 62 -8.97 -10.01 7.37
C THR A 62 -9.48 -8.69 7.96
N LEU A 63 -8.62 -7.67 7.98
CA LEU A 63 -8.89 -6.35 8.52
C LEU A 63 -8.73 -5.29 7.43
N ASP A 64 -9.66 -4.35 7.35
CA ASP A 64 -9.44 -3.13 6.57
C ASP A 64 -8.50 -2.16 7.31
N VAL A 65 -8.12 -1.06 6.64
CA VAL A 65 -7.20 -0.04 7.17
C VAL A 65 -7.71 0.54 8.49
N GLN A 66 -9.01 0.81 8.60
CA GLN A 66 -9.61 1.41 9.79
C GLN A 66 -9.55 0.46 10.97
N THR A 67 -9.97 -0.79 10.76
CA THR A 67 -10.02 -1.82 11.81
C THR A 67 -8.62 -2.15 12.30
N LEU A 68 -7.64 -2.26 11.40
CA LEU A 68 -6.24 -2.46 11.80
C LEU A 68 -5.72 -1.29 12.64
N ARG A 69 -6.01 -0.05 12.26
CA ARG A 69 -5.61 1.14 13.03
C ARG A 69 -6.23 1.16 14.42
N ASP A 70 -7.52 0.86 14.53
CA ASP A 70 -8.23 0.86 15.81
C ASP A 70 -7.74 -0.28 16.71
N HIS A 71 -7.45 -1.45 16.12
CA HIS A 71 -6.80 -2.55 16.83
C HIS A 71 -5.44 -2.14 17.40
N ILE A 72 -4.58 -1.48 16.62
CA ILE A 72 -3.28 -1.01 17.09
C ILE A 72 -3.44 0.05 18.18
N ARG A 73 -4.36 1.00 18.01
CA ARG A 73 -4.64 2.03 19.02
C ARG A 73 -5.05 1.39 20.35
N TYR A 74 -5.96 0.43 20.30
CA TYR A 74 -6.37 -0.32 21.49
C TYR A 74 -5.17 -1.03 22.15
N ARG A 75 -4.31 -1.71 21.39
CA ARG A 75 -3.08 -2.34 21.94
C ARG A 75 -2.18 -1.32 22.64
N ASN A 76 -1.97 -0.16 22.03
CA ASN A 76 -1.17 0.93 22.60
C ASN A 76 -1.76 1.40 23.94
N ASP A 77 -3.07 1.61 23.99
CA ASP A 77 -3.78 2.07 25.20
C ASP A 77 -3.75 1.02 26.33
N THR A 78 -3.71 -0.27 25.97
CA THR A 78 -3.58 -1.38 26.94
C THR A 78 -2.16 -1.69 27.38
N GLY A 79 -1.17 -0.87 26.99
CA GLY A 79 0.22 -1.00 27.44
C GLY A 79 1.10 -1.91 26.58
N SER A 80 0.67 -2.26 25.36
CA SER A 80 1.48 -2.96 24.36
C SER A 80 1.75 -2.04 23.15
N PRO A 81 2.66 -1.06 23.28
CA PRO A 81 2.86 -0.05 22.26
C PRO A 81 3.49 -0.64 20.99
N VAL A 82 2.85 -0.40 19.85
CA VAL A 82 3.35 -0.75 18.53
C VAL A 82 4.08 0.46 17.95
N ARG A 83 5.40 0.40 17.87
CA ARG A 83 6.27 1.44 17.32
C ARG A 83 6.79 1.08 15.93
N THR A 84 6.87 -0.21 15.63
CA THR A 84 7.39 -0.75 14.38
C THR A 84 6.40 -1.76 13.80
N ILE A 85 6.00 -1.55 12.54
CA ILE A 85 5.07 -2.42 11.84
C ILE A 85 5.73 -2.95 10.57
N LEU A 86 5.65 -4.26 10.34
CA LEU A 86 6.12 -4.90 9.12
C LEU A 86 4.97 -5.48 8.31
N LEU A 87 4.81 -5.01 7.09
CA LEU A 87 3.96 -5.61 6.07
C LEU A 87 4.73 -6.65 5.26
N LYS A 88 4.19 -7.86 5.13
CA LYS A 88 4.73 -8.91 4.24
C LYS A 88 3.67 -9.37 3.26
N ARG A 89 4.10 -10.10 2.23
CA ARG A 89 3.18 -10.87 1.40
C ARG A 89 2.31 -11.80 2.25
N GLY A 90 1.06 -11.97 1.85
CA GLY A 90 0.19 -13.01 2.38
C GLY A 90 0.55 -14.38 1.82
N GLU A 91 -0.17 -15.41 2.26
CA GLU A 91 0.02 -16.77 1.75
C GLU A 91 -0.21 -16.85 0.24
N LYS A 92 -1.24 -16.14 -0.23
CA LYS A 92 -1.68 -16.13 -1.64
C LYS A 92 -1.71 -14.74 -2.26
N GLN A 93 -1.35 -13.71 -1.50
CA GLN A 93 -1.53 -12.30 -1.90
C GLN A 93 -0.18 -11.59 -1.93
N LYS A 94 0.03 -10.82 -2.99
CA LYS A 94 1.14 -9.89 -3.11
C LYS A 94 0.86 -8.63 -2.29
N VAL A 95 1.92 -7.95 -1.87
CA VAL A 95 1.80 -6.59 -1.35
C VAL A 95 1.40 -5.67 -2.51
N THR A 96 0.44 -4.80 -2.25
CA THR A 96 -0.09 -3.81 -3.21
C THR A 96 0.19 -2.38 -2.75
N ASN A 97 0.16 -1.43 -3.69
CA ASN A 97 0.25 -0.01 -3.37
C ASN A 97 -0.85 0.47 -2.41
N ALA A 98 -2.06 -0.12 -2.48
CA ALA A 98 -3.15 0.21 -1.58
C ALA A 98 -2.83 -0.14 -0.11
N GLN A 99 -2.19 -1.29 0.13
CA GLN A 99 -1.75 -1.68 1.48
C GLN A 99 -0.60 -0.81 1.97
N VAL A 100 0.36 -0.48 1.10
CA VAL A 100 1.48 0.41 1.45
C VAL A 100 0.95 1.79 1.83
N ALA A 101 0.04 2.36 1.05
CA ALA A 101 -0.60 3.65 1.34
C ALA A 101 -1.47 3.60 2.61
N GLY A 102 -2.25 2.54 2.79
CA GLY A 102 -3.04 2.31 3.99
C GLY A 102 -2.18 2.25 5.24
N LEU A 103 -1.10 1.46 5.20
CA LEU A 103 -0.17 1.33 6.31
C LEU A 103 0.61 2.63 6.57
N ALA A 104 0.97 3.39 5.53
CA ALA A 104 1.56 4.73 5.68
C ALA A 104 0.63 5.67 6.47
N GLY A 105 -0.67 5.63 6.19
CA GLY A 105 -1.68 6.39 6.93
C GLY A 105 -1.75 6.00 8.40
N ILE A 106 -1.77 4.69 8.70
CA ILE A 106 -1.75 4.17 10.07
C ILE A 106 -0.48 4.62 10.80
N ALA A 107 0.68 4.47 10.16
CA ALA A 107 1.98 4.79 10.72
C ALA A 107 2.07 6.28 11.06
N ARG A 108 1.56 7.15 10.19
CA ARG A 108 1.45 8.60 10.44
C ARG A 108 0.59 8.88 11.68
N ASP A 109 -0.63 8.35 11.71
CA ASP A 109 -1.60 8.63 12.76
C ASP A 109 -1.13 8.16 14.14
N LEU A 110 -0.46 7.01 14.18
CA LEU A 110 -0.03 6.36 15.41
C LEU A 110 1.43 6.67 15.77
N LYS A 111 2.12 7.49 14.96
CA LYS A 111 3.55 7.81 15.12
C LYS A 111 4.43 6.56 15.22
N ALA A 112 4.11 5.57 14.40
CA ALA A 112 4.87 4.34 14.26
C ALA A 112 5.73 4.38 12.98
N GLU A 113 6.81 3.64 12.96
CA GLU A 113 7.56 3.35 11.74
C GLU A 113 6.96 2.14 11.03
N ALA A 114 6.77 2.25 9.72
CA ALA A 114 6.26 1.16 8.91
C ALA A 114 7.28 0.70 7.88
N TYR A 115 7.35 -0.62 7.73
CA TYR A 115 8.25 -1.31 6.83
C TYR A 115 7.44 -2.25 5.95
N VAL A 116 7.99 -2.55 4.78
CA VAL A 116 7.42 -3.53 3.85
C VAL A 116 8.51 -4.47 3.37
N LEU A 117 8.23 -5.76 3.39
CA LEU A 117 8.95 -6.75 2.60
C LEU A 117 8.23 -6.82 1.25
N ASP A 118 8.85 -6.25 0.22
CA ASP A 118 8.24 -6.17 -1.12
C ASP A 118 8.08 -7.56 -1.75
N ASN A 119 7.45 -7.61 -2.92
CA ASN A 119 7.19 -8.87 -3.62
C ASN A 119 8.46 -9.59 -4.10
N ASP A 120 9.63 -8.95 -4.02
CA ASP A 120 10.95 -9.52 -4.32
C ASP A 120 11.74 -9.83 -3.03
N ASP A 121 11.05 -9.91 -1.89
CA ASP A 121 11.62 -10.13 -0.55
C ASP A 121 12.64 -9.07 -0.11
N ARG A 122 12.56 -7.84 -0.65
CA ARG A 122 13.41 -6.72 -0.23
C ARG A 122 12.74 -5.90 0.85
N LEU A 123 13.45 -5.68 1.95
CA LEU A 123 13.01 -4.81 3.02
C LEU A 123 13.11 -3.35 2.60
N LYS A 124 12.03 -2.59 2.80
CA LYS A 124 11.96 -1.15 2.59
C LYS A 124 11.28 -0.48 3.76
N VAL A 125 11.67 0.75 4.04
CA VAL A 125 10.92 1.64 4.95
C VAL A 125 9.87 2.39 4.14
N ILE A 126 8.66 2.51 4.69
CA ILE A 126 7.58 3.31 4.12
C ILE A 126 7.80 4.77 4.51
N GLN A 127 7.93 5.63 3.51
CA GLN A 127 8.15 7.06 3.69
C GLN A 127 6.82 7.72 4.01
N ILE A 128 6.70 8.26 5.23
CA ILE A 128 5.54 9.02 5.65
C ILE A 128 5.80 10.47 5.21
N ALA A 129 5.07 10.92 4.17
CA ALA A 129 5.05 12.34 3.84
C ALA A 129 4.41 13.10 5.02
N ASP A 130 5.18 14.01 5.62
CA ASP A 130 4.69 15.00 6.55
C ASP A 130 4.09 16.14 5.72
N ASP A 131 2.77 16.10 5.52
CA ASP A 131 2.02 17.14 4.82
C ASP A 131 1.98 18.36 5.74
N GLY A 132 3.08 19.12 5.77
CA GLY A 132 3.40 20.18 6.74
C GLY A 132 2.32 21.25 6.97
N LYS A 133 1.22 20.88 7.61
CA LYS A 133 0.23 21.77 8.21
C LYS A 133 0.55 21.88 9.69
N LYS A 134 1.45 22.82 9.98
CA LYS A 134 1.47 23.52 11.28
C LYS A 134 0.28 24.45 11.36
#